data_AF-A0A832IUE2-F1
#
_entry.id   AF-A0A832IUE2-F1
#
_cell.length_a   1.000
_cell.length_b   1.000
_cell.length_c   1.000
_cell.angle_alpha   90.00
_cell.angle_beta   90.00
_cell.angle_gamma   90.00
#
_symmetry.space_group_name_H-M   'P 1'
#
loop_
_entity.id
_entity.type
_entity.pdbx_description
1 polymer ?
#
loop_
_entity_poly.entity_id
_entity_poly.type
_entity_poly.pdbx_seq_one_letter_code
_entity_poly.pdbx_strand_id
1 'polypeptide(L)' 'IIAGLRRLIEFNLKVEEGEVAKYFEGVPTPLGAILLWVLYLLFSNGIIPSVAVITLLVIVVAWSMNSKLKIPHP' A
#
# COMPACT_ATOMS: atom_id res chain seq x y z
N ILE A 1 7.16 -9.29 -9.17
CA ILE A 1 5.89 -9.89 -9.65
C ILE A 1 5.54 -11.15 -8.86
N ILE A 2 6.35 -12.22 -8.95
CA ILE A 2 6.09 -13.52 -8.28
C ILE A 2 5.94 -13.39 -6.74
N ALA A 3 6.80 -12.63 -6.07
CA ALA A 3 6.70 -12.40 -4.63
C ALA A 3 5.43 -11.64 -4.20
N GLY A 4 4.91 -10.75 -5.07
CA GLY A 4 3.67 -10.01 -4.83
C GLY A 4 2.45 -10.90 -5.00
N LEU A 5 2.43 -11.71 -6.06
CA LEU A 5 1.39 -12.72 -6.32
C LEU A 5 1.31 -13.73 -5.17
N ARG A 6 2.47 -14.17 -4.65
CA ARG A 6 2.54 -15.05 -3.48
C ARG A 6 1.94 -14.40 -2.22
N ARG A 7 2.26 -13.13 -1.94
CA ARG A 7 1.66 -12.39 -0.82
C ARG A 7 0.14 -12.24 -0.97
N LEU A 8 -0.36 -12.00 -2.18
CA LEU A 8 -1.81 -11.87 -2.44
C LEU A 8 -2.55 -13.20 -2.22
N ILE A 9 -1.97 -14.31 -2.66
CA ILE A 9 -2.53 -15.65 -2.45
C ILE A 9 -2.48 -16.00 -0.96
N GLU A 10 -1.35 -15.78 -0.28
CA GLU A 10 -1.22 -16.03 1.17
C GLU A 10 -2.13 -15.13 2.01
N PHE A 11 -2.36 -13.88 1.59
CA PHE A 11 -3.31 -12.98 2.24
C PHE A 11 -4.75 -13.49 2.07
N ASN A 12 -5.20 -13.77 0.83
CA ASN A 12 -6.56 -14.25 0.59
C ASN A 12 -6.86 -15.60 1.26
N LEU A 13 -5.87 -16.47 1.44
CA LEU A 13 -6.05 -17.77 2.11
C LEU A 13 -6.01 -17.69 3.64
N LYS A 14 -5.34 -16.67 4.21
CA LYS A 14 -5.19 -16.49 5.68
C LYS A 14 -6.18 -15.50 6.27
N VAL A 15 -6.86 -14.71 5.45
CA VAL A 15 -7.94 -13.83 5.90
C VAL A 15 -9.17 -14.71 6.15
N GLU A 16 -9.28 -15.23 7.38
CA GLU A 16 -10.57 -15.62 7.92
C GLU A 16 -11.36 -14.33 8.22
N GLU A 17 -12.55 -14.19 7.63
CA GLU A 17 -13.49 -13.11 7.92
C GLU A 17 -13.88 -13.16 9.41
N GLY A 18 -13.15 -12.43 10.27
CA GLY A 18 -13.49 -12.32 11.68
C GLY A 18 -12.33 -12.12 12.66
N GLU A 19 -11.10 -12.49 12.31
CA GLU A 19 -9.96 -12.22 13.19
C GLU A 19 -9.29 -10.89 12.83
N VAL A 20 -9.61 -9.86 13.63
CA VAL A 20 -8.95 -8.56 13.57
C VAL A 20 -7.48 -8.77 13.95
N ALA A 21 -6.60 -8.84 12.96
CA ALA A 21 -5.16 -8.90 13.20
C ALA A 21 -4.75 -7.71 14.08
N LYS A 22 -4.29 -7.97 15.31
CA LYS A 22 -3.94 -6.96 16.34
C LYS A 22 -2.90 -5.92 15.87
N TYR A 23 -2.17 -6.20 14.78
CA TYR A 23 -1.15 -5.34 14.21
C TYR A 23 -1.11 -5.53 12.69
N PHE A 24 -1.03 -4.44 11.94
CA PHE A 24 -0.63 -4.50 10.52
C PHE A 24 0.89 -4.35 10.44
N GLU A 25 1.58 -5.29 9.77
CA GLU A 25 3.00 -5.12 9.38
C GLU A 25 3.06 -4.34 8.06
N GLY A 26 3.46 -3.07 8.12
CA GLY A 26 3.51 -2.18 6.96
C GLY A 26 2.14 -1.67 6.54
N VAL A 27 2.11 -0.85 5.48
CA VAL A 27 0.85 -0.42 4.87
C VAL A 27 0.21 -1.63 4.18
N PRO A 28 -1.01 -2.05 4.57
CA PRO A 28 -1.65 -3.21 3.96
C PRO A 28 -1.86 -2.98 2.46
N THR A 29 -1.68 -4.03 1.66
CA THR A 29 -1.73 -3.96 0.19
C THR A 29 -2.97 -3.24 -0.36
N PRO A 30 -4.19 -3.45 0.18
CA PRO A 30 -5.37 -2.69 -0.23
C PRO A 30 -5.24 -1.18 -0.01
N LEU A 31 -4.66 -0.76 1.13
CA LEU A 31 -4.43 0.65 1.43
C LEU A 31 -3.35 1.26 0.52
N GLY A 32 -2.30 0.50 0.23
CA GLY A 32 -1.28 0.90 -0.75
C GLY A 32 -1.86 1.16 -2.15
N ALA A 33 -2.80 0.32 -2.60
CA ALA A 33 -3.50 0.51 -3.87
C ALA A 33 -4.33 1.81 -3.88
N ILE A 34 -5.06 2.10 -2.78
CA ILE A 34 -5.82 3.35 -2.63
C ILE A 34 -4.88 4.57 -2.68
N LEU A 35 -3.74 4.53 -1.98
CA LEU A 35 -2.76 5.63 -1.98
C LEU A 35 -2.18 5.89 -3.38
N LEU A 36 -1.80 4.83 -4.10
CA LEU A 36 -1.29 4.95 -5.48
C LEU A 36 -2.37 5.49 -6.42
N TRP A 37 -3.63 5.09 -6.22
CA TRP A 37 -4.76 5.60 -6.99
C TRP A 37 -4.96 7.10 -6.76
N VAL A 38 -4.89 7.58 -5.52
CA VAL A 38 -4.99 9.01 -5.20
C VAL A 38 -3.86 9.80 -5.85
N LEU A 39 -2.61 9.30 -5.78
CA LEU A 39 -1.48 9.93 -6.47
C LEU A 39 -1.70 10.01 -7.98
N TYR A 40 -2.25 8.97 -8.59
CA TYR A 40 -2.62 8.98 -10.00
C TYR A 40 -3.62 10.10 -10.32
N LEU A 41 -4.66 10.29 -9.51
CA LEU A 41 -5.58 11.42 -9.72
C LEU A 41 -4.91 12.77 -9.55
N LEU A 42 -4.10 12.95 -8.52
CA LEU A 42 -3.44 14.23 -8.27
C LEU A 42 -2.55 14.63 -9.46
N PHE A 43 -1.89 13.65 -10.08
CA PHE A 43 -1.13 13.84 -11.31
C PHE A 43 -2.03 14.11 -12.52
N SER A 44 -3.05 13.26 -12.73
CA SER A 44 -3.94 13.31 -13.90
C SER A 44 -4.76 14.60 -13.98
N ASN A 45 -5.18 15.14 -12.83
CA ASN A 45 -5.90 16.41 -12.76
C ASN A 45 -4.95 17.63 -12.76
N GLY A 46 -3.64 17.43 -12.92
CA GLY A 46 -2.66 18.52 -12.94
C GLY A 46 -2.46 19.24 -11.60
N ILE A 47 -2.96 18.68 -10.48
CA ILE A 47 -2.80 19.25 -9.14
C ILE A 47 -1.33 19.17 -8.70
N ILE A 48 -0.68 18.02 -8.99
CA ILE A 48 0.76 17.83 -8.82
C ILE A 48 1.33 17.48 -10.20
N PRO A 49 1.67 18.48 -11.04
CA PRO A 49 2.14 18.24 -12.40
C PRO A 49 3.62 17.81 -12.44
N SER A 50 4.36 18.04 -11.36
CA SER A 50 5.79 17.69 -11.29
C SER A 50 5.98 16.17 -11.22
N VAL A 51 6.55 15.62 -12.29
CA VAL A 51 6.92 14.21 -12.39
C VAL A 51 7.89 13.82 -11.26
N ALA A 52 8.86 14.67 -10.93
CA ALA A 52 9.82 14.37 -9.86
C ALA A 52 9.12 14.19 -8.49
N VAL A 53 8.14 15.04 -8.19
CA VAL A 53 7.39 14.98 -6.92
C VAL A 53 6.50 13.74 -6.89
N ILE A 54 5.77 13.45 -7.98
CA ILE A 54 4.89 12.27 -8.02
C ILE A 54 5.69 10.98 -7.91
N THR A 55 6.84 10.88 -8.58
CA THR A 55 7.72 9.70 -8.52
C THR A 55 8.27 9.51 -7.10
N LEU A 56 8.67 10.58 -6.42
CA LEU A 56 9.13 10.49 -5.03
C LEU A 56 8.02 9.94 -4.11
N LEU A 57 6.79 10.45 -4.24
CA LEU A 57 5.64 9.97 -3.46
C LEU A 57 5.31 8.50 -3.73
N VAL A 58 5.38 8.06 -4.99
CA VAL A 58 5.19 6.65 -5.36
C VAL A 58 6.25 5.76 -4.71
N ILE A 59 7.52 6.20 -4.70
CA ILE A 59 8.61 5.46 -4.04
C ILE A 59 8.37 5.36 -2.53
N VAL A 60 7.90 6.44 -1.89
CA VAL A 60 7.56 6.44 -0.46
C VAL A 60 6.43 5.44 -0.15
N VAL A 61 5.39 5.38 -0.99
CA VAL A 61 4.31 4.40 -0.84
C VAL A 61 4.81 2.97 -1.04
N ALA A 62 5.65 2.73 -2.06
CA ALA A 62 6.25 1.42 -2.28
C ALA A 62 7.14 0.97 -1.11
N TRP A 63 7.90 1.90 -0.54
CA TRP A 63 8.71 1.65 0.65
C TRP A 63 7.84 1.36 1.88
N SER A 64 6.76 2.11 2.10
CA SER A 64 5.85 1.89 3.24
C SER A 64 5.12 0.55 3.17
N MET A 65 4.76 0.09 1.97
CA MET A 65 4.18 -1.25 1.73
C MET A 65 5.17 -2.39 1.99
N ASN A 66 6.47 -2.15 1.86
CA ASN A 66 7.50 -3.15 2.15
C ASN A 66 8.10 -2.99 3.56
N SER A 67 7.70 -1.95 4.29
CA SER A 67 8.18 -1.71 5.64
C SER A 67 7.59 -2.74 6.61
N LYS A 68 8.41 -3.22 7.55
CA LYS A 68 7.98 -4.06 8.69
C LYS A 68 7.35 -3.22 9.82
N LEU A 69 6.90 -2.01 9.50
CA LEU A 69 6.46 -1.01 10.48
C LEU A 69 5.13 -1.48 11.08
N LYS A 70 5.17 -1.90 12.35
CA LYS A 70 3.98 -2.38 13.06
C LYS A 70 3.14 -1.18 13.47
N ILE A 71 1.98 -1.00 12.83
CA ILE A 71 1.03 0.05 13.21
C ILE A 71 0.09 -0.55 14.27
N PRO A 72 0.10 -0.03 15.52
CA PRO A 72 -0.79 -0.51 16.58
C PRO A 72 -2.23 -0.07 16.29
N HIS A 73 -3.17 -1.00 16.45
CA HIS A 73 -4.61 -0.73 16.42
C HIS A 73 -5.11 -0.44 17.85
N PRO A 74 -6.04 0.50 18.09
CA PRO A 74 -6.83 0.54 19.32
C PRO A 74 -7.75 -0.67 19.45
#